data_AF-A0A087VBF6-F1
#
_entry.id   AF-A0A087VBF6-F1
#
_cell.length_a   1.000
_cell.length_b   1.000
_cell.length_c   1.000
_cell.angle_alpha   90.00
_cell.angle_beta   90.00
_cell.angle_gamma   90.00
#
_symmetry.space_group_name_H-M   'P 1'
#
loop_
_entity.id
_entity.type
_entity.pdbx_description
1 polymer ?
#
loop_
_entity_poly.entity_id
_entity_poly.type
_entity_poly.pdbx_seq_one_letter_code
_entity_poly.pdbx_strand_id
1 'polypeptide(L)'
;KDDYRSWEVQRRETSKVEHIYHPLTVKFGNSTTFQDDFVPRELNPRQSFKPPCVAKFSDVPFDSTTSHRTSYVAHQLEPRFVRSTEEYKPSNQPFEDLTTHRSDFKGLPGQLAKSCKPENAKVGSNAHFNGVTEFQDRFQPWLVSLPEVRRTREYIPRTGNMDFNSISHLDYVKHEISPAVPIRPVSNGRRTNAPFQGNTTTKEDFKAWGSCRQEITKKQQEIPKPTGKFYDLTTFKSHYIPHQIIPAQSFKPVHAVVPNSAPFQDETMYRTEYTPKKQEICPANYPSPPGYVYVNTDSHGHKFFRQFTPEFSE
;
A
#
# COMPACT_ATOMS: atom_id res chain seq x y z
N LYS A 1 38.95 38.11 149.33
CA LYS A 1 38.12 39.25 148.87
C LYS A 1 38.81 39.74 147.62
N ASP A 2 38.06 39.84 146.52
CA ASP A 2 38.44 40.34 145.19
C ASP A 2 38.51 39.24 144.11
N ASP A 3 37.32 38.73 143.78
CA ASP A 3 37.05 37.66 142.82
C ASP A 3 36.75 38.17 141.39
N TYR A 4 37.48 39.16 140.86
CA TYR A 4 37.38 39.46 139.43
C TYR A 4 38.71 39.92 138.83
N ARG A 5 39.25 39.10 137.92
CA ARG A 5 40.25 39.50 136.94
C ARG A 5 39.71 39.17 135.55
N SER A 6 39.60 40.17 134.68
CA SER A 6 39.13 40.01 133.32
C SER A 6 40.08 39.10 132.53
N TRP A 7 39.53 38.09 131.88
CA TRP A 7 40.24 37.27 130.91
C TRP A 7 39.96 37.79 129.52
N GLU A 8 41.03 37.93 128.74
CA GLU A 8 40.98 38.31 127.34
C GLU A 8 41.27 37.07 126.46
N VAL A 9 40.74 37.13 125.23
CA VAL A 9 41.16 36.35 124.04
C VAL A 9 40.63 34.88 124.00
N GLN A 10 40.35 34.23 122.86
CA GLN A 10 40.73 34.45 121.47
C GLN A 10 39.62 34.12 120.45
N ARG A 11 39.69 34.78 119.29
CA ARG A 11 38.84 34.52 118.12
C ARG A 11 39.30 33.23 117.42
N ARG A 12 38.42 32.23 117.30
CA ARG A 12 38.69 30.99 116.55
C ARG A 12 38.59 31.20 115.03
N GLU A 13 39.49 30.55 114.30
CA GLU A 13 39.62 30.57 112.84
C GLU A 13 38.46 29.85 112.13
N THR A 14 38.14 30.32 110.91
CA THR A 14 37.03 29.83 110.10
C THR A 14 37.47 28.67 109.20
N SER A 15 36.96 27.48 109.49
CA SER A 15 37.05 26.33 108.58
C SER A 15 36.06 26.54 107.43
N LYS A 16 36.56 26.89 106.23
CA LYS A 16 35.72 26.85 105.02
C LYS A 16 35.71 25.41 104.51
N VAL A 17 34.56 24.75 104.60
CA VAL A 17 34.30 23.48 103.90
C VAL A 17 33.95 23.82 102.45
N GLU A 18 34.75 23.35 101.51
CA GLU A 18 34.48 23.50 100.07
C GLU A 18 33.39 22.52 99.66
N HIS A 19 32.19 23.02 99.36
CA HIS A 19 31.11 22.23 98.77
C HIS A 19 31.17 22.35 97.25
N ILE A 20 31.71 21.33 96.58
CA ILE A 20 31.70 21.21 95.12
C ILE A 20 30.34 20.65 94.69
N TYR A 21 29.56 21.44 93.95
CA TYR A 21 28.23 21.08 93.48
C TYR A 21 28.30 20.27 92.17
N HIS A 22 27.49 19.22 92.04
CA HIS A 22 27.33 18.44 90.81
C HIS A 22 25.85 18.47 90.38
N PRO A 23 25.50 19.10 89.25
CA PRO A 23 24.11 19.17 88.81
C PRO A 23 23.62 17.82 88.25
N LEU A 24 22.35 17.49 88.51
CA LEU A 24 21.73 16.28 87.99
C LEU A 24 21.50 16.37 86.46
N THR A 25 21.82 15.29 85.76
CA THR A 25 21.71 15.17 84.28
C THR A 25 20.28 14.90 83.78
N VAL A 26 19.33 14.61 84.67
CA VAL A 26 17.94 14.27 84.30
C VAL A 26 17.14 15.54 84.00
N LYS A 27 16.54 15.62 82.80
CA LYS A 27 15.67 16.73 82.42
C LYS A 27 14.32 16.61 83.13
N PHE A 28 13.79 17.72 83.63
CA PHE A 28 12.49 17.81 84.28
C PHE A 28 11.38 17.49 83.27
N GLY A 29 10.84 16.27 83.33
CA GLY A 29 9.91 15.69 82.36
C GLY A 29 8.45 15.77 82.77
N ASN A 30 8.05 16.81 83.49
CA ASN A 30 6.67 16.98 83.94
C ASN A 30 6.03 18.07 83.08
N SER A 31 5.10 17.71 82.19
CA SER A 31 4.23 18.68 81.54
C SER A 31 3.51 19.50 82.61
N THR A 32 3.46 20.81 82.43
CA THR A 32 2.71 21.64 83.38
C THR A 32 1.22 21.39 83.16
N THR A 33 0.43 21.43 84.23
CA THR A 33 -1.02 21.23 84.21
C THR A 33 -1.71 22.09 83.14
N PHE A 34 -1.18 23.29 82.88
CA PHE A 34 -1.68 24.17 81.84
C PHE A 34 -1.55 23.59 80.41
N GLN A 35 -0.44 22.88 80.10
CA GLN A 35 -0.25 22.27 78.79
C GLN A 35 -1.16 21.06 78.57
N ASP A 36 -1.47 20.32 79.63
CA ASP A 36 -2.38 19.17 79.56
C ASP A 36 -3.87 19.60 79.52
N ASP A 37 -4.23 20.69 80.22
CA ASP A 37 -5.62 21.12 80.35
C ASP A 37 -6.15 21.92 79.16
N PHE A 38 -5.29 22.64 78.42
CA PHE A 38 -5.69 23.57 77.34
C PHE A 38 -5.29 23.10 75.93
N VAL A 39 -5.59 21.85 75.59
CA VAL A 39 -5.41 21.33 74.22
C VAL A 39 -6.62 21.71 73.33
N PRO A 40 -6.42 22.19 72.08
CA PRO A 40 -7.54 22.58 71.20
C PRO A 40 -8.47 21.39 70.93
N ARG A 41 -9.75 21.51 71.29
CA ARG A 41 -10.79 20.50 71.01
C ARG A 41 -11.67 20.93 69.85
N GLU A 42 -11.99 20.00 68.96
CA GLU A 42 -12.88 20.25 67.82
C GLU A 42 -14.32 20.55 68.26
N LEU A 43 -14.92 21.59 67.67
CA LEU A 43 -16.26 22.05 68.01
C LEU A 43 -17.33 21.23 67.28
N ASN A 44 -18.02 20.36 68.01
CA ASN A 44 -19.21 19.65 67.51
C ASN A 44 -20.46 20.54 67.69
N PRO A 45 -21.19 20.91 66.63
CA PRO A 45 -22.39 21.75 66.76
C PRO A 45 -23.53 20.96 67.41
N ARG A 46 -24.06 21.49 68.52
CA ARG A 46 -25.26 20.95 69.17
C ARG A 46 -26.53 21.35 68.41
N GLN A 47 -27.45 20.40 68.24
CA GLN A 47 -28.83 20.72 67.83
C GLN A 47 -29.60 21.37 68.99
N SER A 48 -30.28 22.48 68.70
CA SER A 48 -31.05 23.23 69.69
C SER A 48 -32.45 22.63 69.88
N PHE A 49 -32.86 22.44 71.13
CA PHE A 49 -34.20 21.95 71.50
C PHE A 49 -35.27 23.05 71.57
N LYS A 50 -35.03 24.21 70.94
CA LYS A 50 -36.09 25.22 70.80
C LYS A 50 -37.08 24.75 69.73
N PRO A 51 -38.40 24.92 69.92
CA PRO A 51 -39.35 24.64 68.84
C PRO A 51 -38.93 25.47 67.63
N PRO A 52 -38.78 24.85 66.44
CA PRO A 52 -38.29 25.55 65.28
C PRO A 52 -39.27 26.68 64.95
N CYS A 53 -38.76 27.91 64.82
CA CYS A 53 -39.54 29.00 64.25
C CYS A 53 -39.69 28.71 62.75
N VAL A 54 -40.69 27.90 62.40
CA VAL A 54 -40.98 27.58 61.01
C VAL A 54 -41.78 28.75 60.45
N ALA A 55 -41.09 29.65 59.74
CA ALA A 55 -41.79 30.63 58.91
C ALA A 55 -42.70 29.86 57.95
N LYS A 56 -43.99 30.21 57.90
CA LYS A 56 -44.92 29.59 56.96
C LYS A 56 -44.57 30.08 55.56
N PHE A 57 -43.70 29.34 54.89
CA PHE A 57 -43.46 29.52 53.47
C PHE A 57 -44.70 29.03 52.72
N SER A 58 -45.20 29.85 51.81
CA SER A 58 -46.18 29.38 50.83
C SER A 58 -45.57 28.21 50.06
N ASP A 59 -46.28 27.10 49.95
CA ASP A 59 -45.84 25.89 49.22
C ASP A 59 -45.82 26.07 47.69
N VAL A 60 -45.93 27.32 47.23
CA VAL A 60 -45.94 27.67 45.82
C VAL A 60 -44.50 27.60 45.32
N PRO A 61 -44.17 26.70 44.38
CA PRO A 61 -42.84 26.60 43.83
C PRO A 61 -42.44 27.93 43.19
N PHE A 62 -41.23 28.40 43.48
CA PHE A 62 -40.69 29.60 42.85
C PHE A 62 -40.50 29.34 41.34
N ASP A 63 -41.24 30.07 40.51
CA ASP A 63 -41.08 30.02 39.06
C ASP A 63 -39.80 30.77 38.65
N SER A 64 -38.69 30.03 38.64
CA SER A 64 -37.36 30.51 38.25
C SER A 64 -37.13 30.54 36.74
N THR A 65 -38.16 30.24 35.93
CA THR A 65 -37.99 30.16 34.48
C THR A 65 -38.02 31.55 33.84
N THR A 66 -36.84 32.07 33.58
CA THR A 66 -36.69 33.32 32.82
C THR A 66 -36.98 33.09 31.34
N SER A 67 -37.48 34.11 30.64
CA SER A 67 -37.79 34.04 29.20
C SER A 67 -36.65 33.48 28.35
N HIS A 68 -35.40 33.76 28.74
CA HIS A 68 -34.21 33.21 28.10
C HIS A 68 -34.09 31.68 28.27
N ARG A 69 -34.35 31.17 29.47
CA ARG A 69 -34.29 29.74 29.79
C ARG A 69 -35.36 28.95 29.05
N THR A 70 -36.51 29.57 28.76
CA THR A 70 -37.60 29.00 27.98
C THR A 70 -37.36 29.11 26.47
N SER A 71 -36.68 30.16 26.01
CA SER A 71 -36.45 30.41 24.58
C SER A 71 -35.22 29.69 24.01
N TYR A 72 -34.22 29.39 24.84
CA TYR A 72 -32.97 28.75 24.43
C TYR A 72 -32.82 27.38 25.09
N VAL A 73 -33.68 26.45 24.72
CA VAL A 73 -33.61 25.05 25.14
C VAL A 73 -32.84 24.24 24.10
N ALA A 74 -32.04 23.27 24.53
CA ALA A 74 -31.34 22.38 23.62
C ALA A 74 -32.34 21.55 22.79
N HIS A 75 -32.57 21.94 21.54
CA HIS A 75 -33.40 21.17 20.61
C HIS A 75 -32.62 19.94 20.13
N GLN A 76 -33.25 18.77 20.23
CA GLN A 76 -32.70 17.57 19.59
C GLN A 76 -32.77 17.79 18.08
N LEU A 77 -31.59 17.79 17.45
CA LEU A 77 -31.50 17.92 16.00
C LEU A 77 -31.92 16.60 15.37
N GLU A 78 -32.88 16.65 14.45
CA GLU A 78 -33.26 15.49 13.66
C GLU A 78 -32.02 14.93 12.94
N PRO A 79 -31.79 13.61 12.99
CA PRO A 79 -30.67 13.00 12.31
C PRO A 79 -30.75 13.33 10.81
N ARG A 80 -29.65 13.87 10.29
CA ARG A 80 -29.57 14.31 8.89
C ARG A 80 -29.93 13.15 7.96
N PHE A 81 -30.98 13.31 7.16
CA PHE A 81 -31.37 12.33 6.15
C PHE A 81 -30.23 12.17 5.13
N VAL A 82 -29.49 11.07 5.24
CA VAL A 82 -28.48 10.65 4.26
C VAL A 82 -29.21 9.85 3.20
N ARG A 83 -29.24 10.36 1.96
CA ARG A 83 -29.70 9.57 0.82
C ARG A 83 -28.78 8.36 0.69
N SER A 84 -29.35 7.15 0.72
CA SER A 84 -28.61 5.92 0.42
C SER A 84 -28.00 6.05 -0.97
N THR A 85 -26.69 5.84 -1.09
CA THR A 85 -26.01 5.81 -2.38
C THR A 85 -26.66 4.73 -3.24
N GLU A 86 -27.17 5.09 -4.42
CA GLU A 86 -27.71 4.11 -5.35
C GLU A 86 -26.57 3.16 -5.74
N GLU A 87 -26.74 1.88 -5.43
CA GLU A 87 -25.80 0.84 -5.82
C GLU A 87 -25.78 0.76 -7.35
N TYR A 88 -24.59 0.98 -7.93
CA TYR A 88 -24.38 0.86 -9.36
C TYR A 88 -24.71 -0.56 -9.81
N LYS A 89 -25.72 -0.70 -10.68
CA LYS A 89 -26.02 -1.96 -11.36
C LYS A 89 -25.27 -1.98 -12.68
N PRO A 90 -24.10 -2.65 -12.77
CA PRO A 90 -23.43 -2.83 -14.05
C PRO A 90 -24.37 -3.54 -15.01
N SER A 91 -24.37 -3.10 -16.27
CA SER A 91 -25.08 -3.82 -17.33
C SER A 91 -24.45 -5.19 -17.50
N ASN A 92 -25.25 -6.25 -17.41
CA ASN A 92 -24.81 -7.62 -17.67
C ASN A 92 -24.69 -7.93 -19.16
N GLN A 93 -24.80 -6.92 -20.03
CA GLN A 93 -24.68 -7.12 -21.48
C GLN A 93 -23.20 -7.33 -21.83
N PRO A 94 -22.82 -8.52 -22.33
CA PRO A 94 -21.45 -8.77 -22.75
C PRO A 94 -21.11 -7.87 -23.94
N PHE A 95 -19.90 -7.33 -23.94
CA PHE A 95 -19.39 -6.56 -25.06
C PHE A 95 -19.08 -7.50 -26.24
N GLU A 96 -19.75 -7.29 -27.37
CA GLU A 96 -19.47 -8.01 -28.61
C GLU A 96 -18.20 -7.46 -29.26
N ASP A 97 -17.04 -7.99 -28.86
CA ASP A 97 -15.70 -7.63 -29.36
C ASP A 97 -15.38 -8.21 -30.76
N LEU A 98 -16.41 -8.52 -31.54
CA LEU A 98 -16.26 -9.07 -32.88
C LEU A 98 -16.38 -7.96 -33.92
N THR A 99 -15.24 -7.42 -34.32
CA THR A 99 -15.15 -6.55 -35.50
C THR A 99 -15.24 -7.39 -36.78
N THR A 100 -15.68 -6.77 -37.88
CA THR A 100 -15.73 -7.41 -39.21
C THR A 100 -14.37 -8.00 -39.60
N HIS A 101 -13.28 -7.26 -39.36
CA HIS A 101 -11.92 -7.73 -39.62
C HIS A 101 -11.55 -9.01 -38.84
N ARG A 102 -11.88 -9.08 -37.55
CA ARG A 102 -11.60 -10.28 -36.73
C ARG A 102 -12.46 -11.49 -37.12
N SER A 103 -13.63 -11.23 -37.70
CA SER A 103 -14.53 -12.26 -38.20
C SER A 103 -14.08 -12.83 -39.55
N ASP A 104 -13.60 -11.96 -40.44
CA ASP A 104 -13.27 -12.32 -41.82
C ASP A 104 -11.83 -12.82 -42.01
N PHE A 105 -10.87 -12.31 -41.21
CA PHE A 105 -9.45 -12.63 -41.35
C PHE A 105 -8.95 -13.57 -40.24
N LYS A 106 -9.59 -14.74 -40.08
CA LYS A 106 -9.22 -15.73 -39.05
C LYS A 106 -7.92 -16.50 -39.33
N GLY A 107 -7.18 -16.14 -40.39
CA GLY A 107 -5.91 -16.78 -40.74
C GLY A 107 -6.04 -18.31 -40.83
N LEU A 108 -7.01 -18.80 -41.61
CA LEU A 108 -7.20 -20.24 -41.76
C LEU A 108 -5.89 -20.87 -42.27
N PRO A 109 -5.34 -21.87 -41.56
CA PRO A 109 -4.10 -22.51 -42.00
C PRO A 109 -4.36 -23.20 -43.33
N GLY A 110 -3.63 -22.78 -44.37
CA GLY A 110 -3.63 -23.47 -45.65
C GLY A 110 -3.22 -24.92 -45.48
N GLN A 111 -3.81 -25.81 -46.26
CA GLN A 111 -3.48 -27.24 -46.20
C GLN A 111 -2.00 -27.41 -46.57
N LEU A 112 -1.20 -27.98 -45.65
CA LEU A 112 0.22 -28.23 -45.89
C LEU A 112 0.39 -29.13 -47.11
N ALA A 113 1.29 -28.74 -48.01
CA ALA A 113 1.60 -29.51 -49.21
C ALA A 113 2.03 -30.93 -48.82
N LYS A 114 1.25 -31.93 -49.22
CA LYS A 114 1.59 -33.33 -48.99
C LYS A 114 2.81 -33.68 -49.85
N SER A 115 3.88 -34.14 -49.23
CA SER A 115 5.05 -34.63 -49.95
C SER A 115 4.67 -35.90 -50.74
N CYS A 116 5.03 -35.97 -52.03
CA CYS A 116 4.84 -37.17 -52.86
C CYS A 116 5.80 -38.33 -52.50
N LYS A 117 6.35 -38.34 -51.29
CA LYS A 117 7.31 -39.35 -50.85
C LYS A 117 6.54 -40.60 -50.39
N PRO A 118 6.90 -41.81 -50.86
CA PRO A 118 6.27 -43.03 -50.41
C PRO A 118 6.48 -43.22 -48.90
N GLU A 119 5.43 -43.68 -48.22
CA GLU A 119 5.44 -43.91 -46.78
C GLU A 119 6.37 -45.09 -46.45
N ASN A 120 7.33 -44.86 -45.54
CA ASN A 120 8.22 -45.92 -45.05
C ASN A 120 7.43 -46.84 -44.11
N ALA A 121 6.78 -47.85 -44.68
CA ALA A 121 6.14 -48.92 -43.91
C ALA A 121 7.24 -49.71 -43.17
N LYS A 122 7.31 -49.52 -41.85
CA LYS A 122 8.17 -50.35 -41.00
C LYS A 122 7.59 -51.76 -40.96
N VAL A 123 8.33 -52.73 -41.49
CA VAL A 123 8.02 -54.16 -41.31
C VAL A 123 8.41 -54.52 -39.88
N GLY A 124 7.47 -54.34 -38.95
CA GLY A 124 7.58 -54.82 -37.57
C GLY A 124 6.85 -56.14 -37.42
N SER A 125 7.54 -57.18 -36.94
CA SER A 125 6.87 -58.41 -36.51
C SER A 125 6.15 -58.15 -35.18
N ASN A 126 4.85 -58.40 -35.11
CA ASN A 126 4.05 -58.34 -33.87
C ASN A 126 4.30 -59.54 -32.93
N ALA A 127 5.47 -60.17 -33.01
CA ALA A 127 5.81 -61.30 -32.16
C ALA A 127 6.09 -60.81 -30.73
N HIS A 128 5.25 -61.20 -29.79
CA HIS A 128 5.38 -60.81 -28.39
C HIS A 128 6.64 -61.47 -27.79
N PHE A 129 7.58 -60.65 -27.33
CA PHE A 129 8.77 -61.14 -26.65
C PHE A 129 8.43 -61.45 -25.18
N ASN A 130 8.42 -62.73 -24.82
CA ASN A 130 8.24 -63.16 -23.43
C ASN A 130 9.53 -62.90 -22.63
N GLY A 131 9.68 -61.65 -22.18
CA GLY A 131 10.85 -61.18 -21.41
C GLY A 131 10.71 -61.29 -19.89
N VAL A 132 9.85 -62.18 -19.38
CA VAL A 132 9.70 -62.37 -17.93
C VAL A 132 10.92 -63.14 -17.42
N THR A 133 11.69 -62.51 -16.55
CA THR A 133 12.88 -63.12 -15.94
C THR A 133 12.49 -63.90 -14.69
N GLU A 134 13.28 -64.92 -14.33
CA GLU A 134 13.02 -65.78 -13.16
C GLU A 134 12.82 -64.97 -11.86
N PHE A 135 13.42 -63.80 -11.75
CA PHE A 135 13.24 -62.91 -10.61
C PHE A 135 11.81 -62.35 -10.53
N GLN A 136 11.26 -61.90 -11.66
CA GLN A 136 9.90 -61.37 -11.73
C GLN A 136 8.84 -62.45 -11.49
N ASP A 137 9.14 -63.70 -11.88
CA ASP A 137 8.26 -64.84 -11.62
C ASP A 137 8.26 -65.24 -10.13
N ARG A 138 9.44 -65.26 -9.49
CA ARG A 138 9.60 -65.77 -8.11
C ARG A 138 9.32 -64.75 -7.01
N PHE A 139 9.38 -63.45 -7.28
CA PHE A 139 9.15 -62.38 -6.29
C PHE A 139 7.90 -61.56 -6.61
N GLN A 140 6.73 -62.18 -6.41
CA GLN A 140 5.44 -61.49 -6.43
C GLN A 140 5.18 -60.81 -5.07
N PRO A 141 4.54 -59.63 -5.02
CA PRO A 141 4.21 -58.98 -3.76
C PRO A 141 3.10 -59.75 -3.03
N TRP A 142 3.43 -60.29 -1.85
CA TRP A 142 2.46 -60.96 -0.98
C TRP A 142 1.66 -59.91 -0.18
N LEU A 143 0.33 -60.02 -0.17
CA LEU A 143 -0.53 -59.21 0.69
C LEU A 143 -0.37 -59.64 2.14
N VAL A 144 0.34 -58.85 2.93
CA VAL A 144 0.49 -59.07 4.38
C VAL A 144 -0.61 -58.31 5.12
N SER A 145 -1.37 -59.01 5.96
CA SER A 145 -2.33 -58.38 6.88
C SER A 145 -1.58 -57.61 7.97
N LEU A 146 -2.00 -56.37 8.25
CA LEU A 146 -1.42 -55.57 9.34
C LEU A 146 -1.65 -56.25 10.71
N PRO A 147 -0.68 -56.22 11.64
CA PRO A 147 -0.85 -56.77 12.98
C PRO A 147 -1.99 -56.05 13.72
N GLU A 148 -2.84 -56.80 14.41
CA GLU A 148 -3.94 -56.23 15.17
C GLU A 148 -3.42 -55.43 16.38
N VAL A 149 -3.74 -54.14 16.41
CA VAL A 149 -3.32 -53.21 17.46
C VAL A 149 -4.02 -53.57 18.77
N ARG A 150 -3.25 -53.97 19.79
CA ARG A 150 -3.77 -54.21 21.15
C ARG A 150 -4.40 -52.93 21.71
N ARG A 151 -5.72 -52.94 21.96
CA ARG A 151 -6.41 -51.86 22.67
C ARG A 151 -6.04 -51.88 24.16
N THR A 152 -5.70 -50.72 24.71
CA THR A 152 -5.44 -50.53 26.14
C THR A 152 -6.74 -50.69 26.94
N ARG A 153 -6.70 -51.37 28.10
CA ARG A 153 -7.86 -51.53 28.96
C ARG A 153 -8.30 -50.17 29.52
N GLU A 154 -9.60 -49.87 29.46
CA GLU A 154 -10.18 -48.65 30.02
C GLU A 154 -10.06 -48.62 31.56
N TYR A 155 -9.73 -47.44 32.08
CA TYR A 155 -9.50 -47.20 33.50
C TYR A 155 -10.81 -47.01 34.26
N ILE A 156 -10.98 -47.71 35.38
CA ILE A 156 -12.10 -47.53 36.31
C ILE A 156 -11.59 -46.74 37.53
N PRO A 157 -12.03 -45.49 37.74
CA PRO A 157 -11.65 -44.72 38.93
C PRO A 157 -12.24 -45.34 40.20
N ARG A 158 -11.48 -45.26 41.31
CA ARG A 158 -11.94 -45.71 42.62
C ARG A 158 -12.99 -44.73 43.17
N THR A 159 -14.14 -45.25 43.58
CA THR A 159 -15.21 -44.45 44.20
C THR A 159 -14.97 -44.31 45.70
N GLY A 160 -14.64 -43.11 46.15
CA GLY A 160 -14.56 -42.73 47.55
C GLY A 160 -14.31 -41.22 47.67
N ASN A 161 -15.10 -40.52 48.48
CA ASN A 161 -14.83 -39.11 48.81
C ASN A 161 -13.73 -39.07 49.88
N MET A 162 -12.69 -38.29 49.60
CA MET A 162 -11.64 -37.99 50.57
C MET A 162 -12.04 -36.75 51.38
N ASP A 163 -11.87 -36.79 52.70
CA ASP A 163 -12.06 -35.62 53.55
C ASP A 163 -10.86 -34.67 53.38
N PHE A 164 -11.13 -33.47 52.88
CA PHE A 164 -10.11 -32.44 52.58
C PHE A 164 -9.92 -31.41 53.70
N ASN A 165 -10.51 -31.63 54.88
CA ASN A 165 -10.40 -30.70 56.00
C ASN A 165 -9.10 -30.94 56.77
N SER A 166 -8.19 -29.96 56.75
CA SER A 166 -6.99 -29.96 57.59
C SER A 166 -7.32 -29.46 59.00
N ILE A 167 -6.56 -29.90 60.00
CA ILE A 167 -6.74 -29.50 61.41
C ILE A 167 -6.71 -27.97 61.55
N SER A 168 -5.83 -27.30 60.80
CA SER A 168 -5.77 -25.83 60.76
C SER A 168 -7.05 -25.17 60.26
N HIS A 169 -7.78 -25.80 59.32
CA HIS A 169 -9.03 -25.25 58.81
C HIS A 169 -10.16 -25.37 59.84
N LEU A 170 -10.11 -26.38 60.70
CA LEU A 170 -11.07 -26.57 61.79
C LEU A 170 -10.77 -25.65 62.98
N ASP A 171 -9.49 -25.41 63.30
CA ASP A 171 -9.09 -24.70 64.52
C ASP A 171 -9.12 -23.16 64.38
N TYR A 172 -8.97 -22.61 63.18
CA TYR A 172 -8.92 -21.17 62.94
C TYR A 172 -10.15 -20.65 62.20
N VAL A 173 -11.26 -20.49 62.94
CA VAL A 173 -12.51 -19.91 62.41
C VAL A 173 -12.61 -18.43 62.80
N LYS A 174 -13.11 -17.61 61.87
CA LYS A 174 -13.30 -16.17 62.11
C LYS A 174 -14.40 -15.94 63.16
N HIS A 175 -14.09 -15.18 64.21
CA HIS A 175 -15.07 -14.70 65.19
C HIS A 175 -15.43 -13.24 64.93
N GLU A 176 -16.72 -12.90 65.09
CA GLU A 176 -17.21 -11.53 64.98
C GLU A 176 -17.17 -10.83 66.34
N ILE A 177 -16.56 -9.63 66.39
CA ILE A 177 -16.42 -8.83 67.62
C ILE A 177 -16.97 -7.42 67.35
N SER A 178 -17.79 -6.90 68.25
CA SER A 178 -18.36 -5.54 68.14
C SER A 178 -17.42 -4.46 68.72
N PRO A 179 -17.18 -3.33 68.02
CA PRO A 179 -16.32 -2.26 68.52
C PRO A 179 -17.00 -1.40 69.60
N ALA A 180 -16.25 -0.95 70.60
CA ALA A 180 -16.75 -0.15 71.72
C ALA A 180 -16.89 1.35 71.39
N VAL A 181 -17.97 1.99 71.88
CA VAL A 181 -18.28 3.40 71.61
C VAL A 181 -17.76 4.32 72.72
N PRO A 182 -17.10 5.45 72.39
CA PRO A 182 -16.59 6.38 73.41
C PRO A 182 -17.65 7.41 73.88
N ILE A 183 -17.69 7.69 75.19
CA ILE A 183 -18.62 8.64 75.84
C ILE A 183 -17.97 10.03 75.99
N ARG A 184 -18.61 11.12 75.49
CA ARG A 184 -18.12 12.50 75.66
C ARG A 184 -19.26 13.51 75.92
N PRO A 185 -19.06 14.56 76.74
CA PRO A 185 -20.08 15.57 77.01
C PRO A 185 -20.12 16.64 75.93
N VAL A 186 -21.33 17.06 75.60
CA VAL A 186 -21.59 17.92 74.43
C VAL A 186 -21.45 19.41 74.87
N SER A 187 -21.05 20.36 74.01
CA SER A 187 -20.82 21.78 74.41
C SER A 187 -21.67 22.77 73.59
N ASN A 188 -22.26 23.79 74.25
CA ASN A 188 -23.02 24.87 73.61
C ASN A 188 -22.16 26.15 73.61
N GLY A 189 -21.64 26.57 72.46
CA GLY A 189 -20.82 27.78 72.33
C GLY A 189 -21.65 29.06 72.09
N ARG A 190 -21.44 30.10 72.90
CA ARG A 190 -21.88 31.48 72.61
C ARG A 190 -21.08 32.03 71.42
N ARG A 191 -21.75 32.61 70.42
CA ARG A 191 -21.09 33.40 69.35
C ARG A 191 -21.45 34.88 69.49
N THR A 192 -20.45 35.74 69.38
CA THR A 192 -20.61 37.19 69.21
C THR A 192 -20.64 37.51 67.71
N ASN A 193 -21.61 38.30 67.27
CA ASN A 193 -21.87 38.60 65.87
C ASN A 193 -21.23 39.94 65.47
N ALA A 194 -19.92 39.97 65.22
CA ALA A 194 -19.27 41.07 64.53
C ALA A 194 -18.77 40.58 63.15
N PRO A 195 -19.14 41.24 62.03
CA PRO A 195 -18.73 40.79 60.70
C PRO A 195 -17.24 41.06 60.48
N PHE A 196 -16.50 39.99 60.19
CA PHE A 196 -15.08 40.04 59.89
C PHE A 196 -14.84 40.68 58.52
N GLN A 197 -14.13 41.81 58.50
CA GLN A 197 -13.79 42.58 57.29
C GLN A 197 -12.60 41.93 56.57
N GLY A 198 -12.76 40.67 56.14
CA GLY A 198 -11.71 39.78 55.63
C GLY A 198 -11.16 40.16 54.25
N ASN A 199 -10.63 41.37 54.11
CA ASN A 199 -9.86 41.81 52.95
C ASN A 199 -8.39 41.90 53.37
N THR A 200 -7.64 40.85 53.06
CA THR A 200 -6.20 40.78 53.27
C THR A 200 -5.49 41.37 52.05
N THR A 201 -4.38 42.07 52.24
CA THR A 201 -3.56 42.65 51.15
C THR A 201 -3.23 41.64 50.04
N THR A 202 -2.93 40.38 50.40
CA THR A 202 -2.75 39.27 49.43
C THR A 202 -3.94 39.06 48.49
N LYS A 203 -5.17 39.22 48.98
CA LYS A 203 -6.39 39.02 48.17
C LYS A 203 -6.59 40.17 47.17
N GLU A 204 -6.12 41.36 47.50
CA GLU A 204 -6.22 42.55 46.65
C GLU A 204 -5.10 42.60 45.60
N ASP A 205 -3.88 42.18 45.96
CA ASP A 205 -2.71 42.24 45.08
C ASP A 205 -2.67 41.12 44.04
N PHE A 206 -3.17 39.92 44.37
CA PHE A 206 -3.16 38.75 43.50
C PHE A 206 -4.52 38.46 42.83
N LYS A 207 -5.09 39.47 42.17
CA LYS A 207 -6.29 39.30 41.35
C LYS A 207 -5.96 38.66 39.99
N ALA A 208 -6.88 37.85 39.46
CA ALA A 208 -6.69 37.18 38.17
C ALA A 208 -6.67 38.21 37.03
N TRP A 209 -5.48 38.50 36.52
CA TRP A 209 -5.30 39.34 35.33
C TRP A 209 -5.66 38.53 34.08
N GLY A 210 -6.44 39.12 33.17
CA GLY A 210 -6.83 38.49 31.91
C GLY A 210 -5.58 38.17 31.08
N SER A 211 -5.25 36.88 30.96
CA SER A 211 -4.16 36.44 30.11
C SER A 211 -4.64 36.47 28.66
N CYS A 212 -4.20 37.46 27.89
CA CYS A 212 -4.33 37.43 26.44
C CYS A 212 -3.51 36.24 25.93
N ARG A 213 -4.18 35.24 25.36
CA ARG A 213 -3.53 34.08 24.78
C ARG A 213 -2.65 34.58 23.63
N GLN A 214 -1.33 34.56 23.80
CA GLN A 214 -0.43 34.84 22.67
C GLN A 214 -0.69 33.75 21.62
N GLU A 215 -1.03 34.17 20.41
CA GLU A 215 -1.19 33.24 19.30
C GLU A 215 0.12 32.49 19.11
N ILE A 216 0.01 31.17 18.97
CA ILE A 216 1.13 30.29 18.75
C ILE A 216 1.87 30.82 17.52
N THR A 217 3.11 31.24 17.67
CA THR A 217 3.98 31.59 16.54
C THR A 217 4.15 30.33 15.71
N LYS A 218 3.31 30.17 14.68
CA LYS A 218 3.45 29.09 13.71
C LYS A 218 4.82 29.28 13.08
N LYS A 219 5.74 28.34 13.30
CA LYS A 219 7.03 28.29 12.58
C LYS A 219 6.68 28.43 11.10
N GLN A 220 7.19 29.47 10.43
CA GLN A 220 7.01 29.57 8.98
C GLN A 220 7.53 28.28 8.36
N GLN A 221 6.76 27.74 7.41
CA GLN A 221 7.06 26.47 6.76
C GLN A 221 8.43 26.62 6.07
N GLU A 222 9.47 26.14 6.72
CA GLU A 222 10.88 26.37 6.35
C GLU A 222 11.27 25.69 5.03
N ILE A 223 10.34 24.93 4.45
CA ILE A 223 10.45 24.34 3.12
C ILE A 223 9.10 24.54 2.41
N PRO A 224 9.04 25.32 1.31
CA PRO A 224 7.85 25.42 0.49
C PRO A 224 7.52 24.01 -0.05
N LYS A 225 6.27 23.58 0.08
CA LYS A 225 5.81 22.33 -0.54
C LYS A 225 6.16 22.40 -2.04
N PRO A 226 6.81 21.38 -2.61
CA PRO A 226 7.14 21.39 -4.03
C PRO A 226 5.83 21.44 -4.83
N THR A 227 5.55 22.60 -5.44
CA THR A 227 4.39 22.84 -6.32
C THR A 227 4.57 22.20 -7.70
N GLY A 228 5.75 21.62 -7.97
CA GLY A 228 6.05 20.93 -9.22
C GLY A 228 5.41 19.55 -9.28
N LYS A 229 4.74 19.23 -10.39
CA LYS A 229 4.34 17.85 -10.70
C LYS A 229 5.60 17.01 -10.86
N PHE A 230 5.70 15.88 -10.15
CA PHE A 230 6.79 14.93 -10.32
C PHE A 230 6.60 14.21 -11.65
N TYR A 231 7.55 14.36 -12.57
CA TYR A 231 7.52 13.68 -13.85
C TYR A 231 8.18 12.30 -13.66
N ASP A 232 7.38 11.23 -13.62
CA ASP A 232 7.78 9.82 -13.45
C ASP A 232 8.57 9.25 -14.65
N LEU A 233 9.53 9.99 -15.18
CA LEU A 233 10.38 9.57 -16.29
C LEU A 233 11.71 9.10 -15.74
N THR A 234 11.86 7.78 -15.62
CA THR A 234 13.15 7.17 -15.33
C THR A 234 14.10 7.36 -16.51
N THR A 235 15.41 7.39 -16.26
CA THR A 235 16.45 7.45 -17.30
C THR A 235 16.26 6.36 -18.34
N PHE A 236 15.87 5.16 -17.90
CA PHE A 236 15.55 4.06 -18.80
C PHE A 236 14.38 4.40 -19.75
N LYS A 237 13.27 4.93 -19.23
CA LYS A 237 12.08 5.25 -20.02
C LYS A 237 12.27 6.44 -20.96
N SER A 238 13.15 7.38 -20.61
CA SER A 238 13.47 8.52 -21.48
C SER A 238 14.52 8.18 -22.56
N HIS A 239 15.44 7.26 -22.29
CA HIS A 239 16.55 6.96 -23.20
C HIS A 239 16.28 5.74 -24.10
N TYR A 240 15.42 4.81 -23.70
CA TYR A 240 15.07 3.62 -24.50
C TYR A 240 13.68 3.79 -25.13
N ILE A 241 13.62 4.63 -26.17
CA ILE A 241 12.42 4.85 -26.98
C ILE A 241 12.59 4.08 -28.30
N PRO A 242 11.54 3.46 -28.87
CA PRO A 242 11.62 2.83 -30.18
C PRO A 242 12.04 3.85 -31.25
N HIS A 243 13.29 3.73 -31.71
CA HIS A 243 13.79 4.52 -32.84
C HIS A 243 13.23 3.97 -34.14
N GLN A 244 12.93 4.86 -35.09
CA GLN A 244 12.58 4.44 -36.44
C GLN A 244 13.81 3.79 -37.09
N ILE A 245 13.70 2.49 -37.32
CA ILE A 245 14.76 1.72 -38.00
C ILE A 245 14.72 2.12 -39.47
N ILE A 246 15.70 2.89 -39.91
CA ILE A 246 15.88 3.19 -41.34
C ILE A 246 16.37 1.89 -42.00
N PRO A 247 15.59 1.30 -42.93
CA PRO A 247 16.01 0.08 -43.61
C PRO A 247 17.32 0.35 -44.37
N ALA A 248 18.31 -0.53 -44.22
CA ALA A 248 19.57 -0.39 -44.93
C ALA A 248 19.34 -0.46 -46.45
N GLN A 249 19.62 0.64 -47.14
CA GLN A 249 19.51 0.70 -48.59
C GLN A 249 20.72 -0.01 -49.20
N SER A 250 20.48 -1.01 -50.06
CA SER A 250 21.57 -1.71 -50.74
C SER A 250 22.28 -0.77 -51.72
N PHE A 251 23.59 -0.57 -51.56
CA PHE A 251 24.45 0.11 -52.55
C PHE A 251 24.75 -0.76 -53.78
N LYS A 252 23.94 -1.79 -54.04
CA LYS A 252 24.09 -2.62 -55.22
C LYS A 252 23.79 -1.74 -56.44
N PRO A 253 24.69 -1.67 -57.45
CA PRO A 253 24.40 -0.94 -58.66
C PRO A 253 23.09 -1.47 -59.24
N VAL A 254 22.14 -0.57 -59.46
CA VAL A 254 20.90 -0.90 -60.15
C VAL A 254 21.31 -1.43 -61.50
N HIS A 255 20.90 -2.67 -61.82
CA HIS A 255 21.02 -3.20 -63.18
C HIS A 255 20.05 -2.44 -64.08
N ALA A 256 20.41 -1.20 -64.41
CA ALA A 256 19.78 -0.47 -65.47
C ALA A 256 20.21 -1.16 -66.77
N VAL A 257 19.26 -1.83 -67.43
CA VAL A 257 19.44 -2.23 -68.82
C VAL A 257 19.53 -0.92 -69.59
N VAL A 258 20.75 -0.47 -69.91
CA VAL A 258 20.96 0.63 -70.84
C VAL A 258 20.63 0.08 -72.22
N PRO A 259 19.49 0.45 -72.82
CA PRO A 259 19.20 0.02 -74.17
C PRO A 259 20.19 0.76 -75.06
N ASN A 260 21.05 0.02 -75.75
CA ASN A 260 21.93 0.62 -76.73
C ASN A 260 21.03 1.23 -77.81
N SER A 261 21.06 2.55 -78.01
CA SER A 261 20.16 3.25 -78.95
C SER A 261 20.46 2.95 -80.42
N ALA A 262 21.48 2.13 -80.69
CA ALA A 262 21.85 1.68 -82.01
C ALA A 262 20.87 0.59 -82.50
N PRO A 263 20.19 0.80 -83.64
CA PRO A 263 19.33 -0.23 -84.23
C PRO A 263 20.12 -1.51 -84.50
N PHE A 264 19.59 -2.65 -84.06
CA PHE A 264 20.18 -3.96 -84.31
C PHE A 264 20.23 -4.23 -85.82
N GLN A 265 21.42 -4.45 -86.36
CA GLN A 265 21.62 -4.76 -87.77
C GLN A 265 21.35 -6.25 -87.98
N ASP A 266 20.09 -6.60 -88.25
CA ASP A 266 19.61 -7.99 -88.46
C ASP A 266 19.81 -8.48 -89.91
N GLU A 267 20.78 -7.92 -90.62
CA GLU A 267 21.06 -8.28 -92.00
C GLU A 267 22.13 -9.35 -92.05
N THR A 268 21.73 -10.56 -92.43
CA THR A 268 22.65 -11.64 -92.75
C THR A 268 23.06 -11.54 -94.21
N MET A 269 24.30 -11.88 -94.52
CA MET A 269 24.83 -11.94 -95.90
C MET A 269 23.92 -12.72 -96.86
N TYR A 270 23.27 -13.78 -96.38
CA TYR A 270 22.33 -14.57 -97.19
C TYR A 270 21.08 -13.76 -97.60
N ARG A 271 20.53 -12.95 -96.69
CA ARG A 271 19.33 -12.13 -96.93
C ARG A 271 19.58 -11.04 -97.98
N THR A 272 20.79 -10.49 -98.03
CA THR A 272 21.16 -9.44 -98.99
C THR A 272 21.57 -10.03 -100.35
N GLU A 273 22.27 -11.17 -100.36
CA GLU A 273 22.80 -11.77 -101.60
C GLU A 273 21.73 -12.54 -102.40
N TYR A 274 20.86 -13.30 -101.73
CA TYR A 274 19.83 -14.15 -102.34
C TYR A 274 18.47 -13.44 -102.48
N THR A 275 18.48 -12.30 -103.17
CA THR A 275 17.26 -11.62 -103.64
C THR A 275 16.84 -12.14 -105.02
N PRO A 276 15.53 -12.22 -105.32
CA PRO A 276 15.05 -12.71 -106.61
C PRO A 276 15.61 -11.83 -107.75
N LYS A 277 16.47 -12.43 -108.57
CA LYS A 277 17.06 -11.74 -109.72
C LYS A 277 16.01 -11.64 -110.82
N LYS A 278 15.92 -10.48 -111.48
CA LYS A 278 15.05 -10.30 -112.66
C LYS A 278 15.55 -11.26 -113.75
N GLN A 279 14.65 -12.07 -114.28
CA GLN A 279 14.96 -12.91 -115.43
C GLN A 279 14.93 -12.04 -116.69
N GLU A 280 16.10 -11.78 -117.27
CA GLU A 280 16.22 -11.13 -118.58
C GLU A 280 15.66 -12.08 -119.66
N ILE A 281 14.76 -11.60 -120.52
CA ILE A 281 14.19 -12.41 -121.61
C ILE A 281 15.25 -12.53 -122.71
N CYS A 282 15.52 -13.76 -123.15
CA CYS A 282 16.49 -14.02 -124.22
C CYS A 282 16.11 -13.23 -125.50
N PRO A 283 17.06 -12.50 -126.12
CA PRO A 283 16.81 -11.71 -127.33
C PRO A 283 16.19 -12.52 -128.49
N ALA A 284 16.43 -13.84 -128.53
CA ALA A 284 15.87 -14.73 -129.55
C ALA A 284 14.35 -14.99 -129.42
N ASN A 285 13.74 -14.64 -128.28
CA ASN A 285 12.29 -14.78 -128.07
C ASN A 285 11.50 -13.61 -128.69
N TYR A 286 12.18 -12.53 -129.11
CA TYR A 286 11.50 -11.41 -129.74
C TYR A 286 11.30 -11.69 -131.25
N PRO A 287 10.08 -11.52 -131.80
CA PRO A 287 9.86 -11.60 -133.25
C PRO A 287 10.62 -10.51 -134.03
N SER A 288 10.96 -9.40 -133.36
CA SER A 288 11.93 -8.39 -133.78
C SER A 288 12.71 -7.91 -132.53
N PRO A 289 13.98 -8.31 -132.37
CA PRO A 289 14.75 -7.92 -131.18
C PRO A 289 14.91 -6.40 -131.10
N PRO A 290 14.66 -5.77 -129.93
CA PRO A 290 14.78 -4.32 -129.77
C PRO A 290 16.21 -3.87 -130.07
N GLY A 291 16.37 -2.83 -130.90
CA GLY A 291 17.67 -2.32 -131.34
C GLY A 291 18.23 -2.95 -132.63
N TYR A 292 17.47 -3.84 -133.29
CA TYR A 292 17.84 -4.40 -134.58
C TYR A 292 16.75 -4.19 -135.64
N VAL A 293 17.15 -3.93 -136.89
CA VAL A 293 16.26 -3.78 -138.05
C VAL A 293 16.33 -5.04 -138.90
N TYR A 294 15.16 -5.53 -139.33
CA TYR A 294 15.04 -6.69 -140.21
C TYR A 294 15.58 -6.35 -141.62
N VAL A 295 16.44 -7.21 -142.15
CA VAL A 295 17.11 -7.01 -143.45
C VAL A 295 16.46 -7.86 -144.53
N ASN A 296 16.47 -9.18 -144.37
CA ASN A 296 15.94 -10.13 -145.36
C ASN A 296 15.70 -11.50 -144.71
N THR A 297 14.97 -12.35 -145.43
CA THR A 297 14.79 -13.77 -145.09
C THR A 297 15.42 -14.61 -146.19
N ASP A 298 16.26 -15.58 -145.82
CA ASP A 298 16.84 -16.55 -146.76
C ASP A 298 15.76 -17.51 -147.29
N SER A 299 16.05 -18.19 -148.40
CA SER A 299 15.19 -19.24 -148.98
C SER A 299 14.87 -20.40 -148.03
N HIS A 300 15.66 -20.56 -146.96
CA HIS A 300 15.48 -21.55 -145.90
C HIS A 300 14.66 -21.02 -144.70
N GLY A 301 14.17 -19.78 -144.75
CA GLY A 301 13.29 -19.19 -143.72
C GLY A 301 14.00 -18.49 -142.56
N HIS A 302 15.33 -18.32 -142.61
CA HIS A 302 16.08 -17.59 -141.59
C HIS A 302 15.94 -16.07 -141.78
N LYS A 303 15.54 -15.35 -140.73
CA LYS A 303 15.44 -13.89 -140.71
C LYS A 303 16.75 -13.26 -140.23
N PHE A 304 17.36 -12.39 -141.04
CA PHE A 304 18.55 -11.64 -140.63
C PHE A 304 18.18 -10.24 -140.15
N PHE A 305 18.85 -9.83 -139.07
CA PHE A 305 18.67 -8.53 -138.46
C PHE A 305 20.02 -7.81 -138.33
N ARG A 306 20.06 -6.51 -138.62
CA ARG A 306 21.24 -5.64 -138.46
C ARG A 306 21.03 -4.73 -137.25
N GLN A 307 22.05 -4.55 -136.41
CA GLN A 307 21.98 -3.59 -135.31
C GLN A 307 21.74 -2.17 -135.82
N PHE A 308 20.80 -1.47 -135.20
CA PHE A 308 20.55 -0.05 -135.43
C PHE A 308 21.65 0.75 -134.76
N THR A 309 22.65 1.20 -135.52
CA THR A 309 23.61 2.22 -135.08
C THR A 309 23.05 3.58 -135.44
N PRO A 310 22.68 4.45 -134.48
CA PRO A 310 22.38 5.83 -134.80
C PRO A 310 23.67 6.50 -135.29
N GLU A 311 23.67 6.97 -136.55
CA GLU A 311 24.69 7.89 -137.03
C GLU A 311 24.52 9.20 -136.23
N PHE A 312 25.51 9.51 -135.39
CA PHE A 312 25.63 10.84 -134.80
C PHE A 312 26.11 11.79 -135.91
N SER A 313 25.21 12.62 -136.45
CA SER A 313 25.62 13.85 -137.14
C SER A 313 26.18 14.83 -136.11
N GLU A 314 27.37 15.38 -136.38
CA GLU A 314 28.07 16.42 -135.58
C GLU A 314 27.18 17.62 -135.20
#